data_AF-A0A939YE21-F1
#
_entry.id   AF-A0A939YE21-F1
#
_cell.length_a   1.000
_cell.length_b   1.000
_cell.length_c   1.000
_cell.angle_alpha   90.00
_cell.angle_beta   90.00
_cell.angle_gamma   90.00
#
_symmetry.space_group_name_H-M   'P 1'
#
loop_
_entity.id
_entity.type
_entity.pdbx_description
1 polymer ?
#
loop_
_entity_poly.entity_id
_entity_poly.type
_entity_poly.pdbx_seq_one_letter_code
_entity_poly.pdbx_strand_id
1 'polypeptide(L)'
;MAGYAFLVLAETVFIRKPFTGEHLKLELFWSWRAWGKQRGQVIANVIMFIPIGVLAGSLWRWKGLWFAAGMSVVIEISQLVSGRGLCELDDVIHNCLGATIGIGIVVLARRLNTSLHPKNYQ
;
A
#
# COMPACT_ATOMS: atom_id res chain seq x y z
N MET A 1 6.30 -7.35 -11.60
CA MET A 1 6.67 -6.09 -10.92
C MET A 1 6.39 -4.87 -11.78
N ALA A 2 7.12 -4.69 -12.89
CA ALA A 2 6.91 -3.53 -13.77
C ALA A 2 5.47 -3.39 -14.31
N GLY A 3 4.82 -4.49 -14.72
CA GLY A 3 3.42 -4.45 -15.17
C GLY A 3 2.40 -4.11 -14.07
N TYR A 4 2.70 -4.47 -12.82
CA TYR A 4 1.83 -4.12 -11.68
C TYR A 4 2.02 -2.66 -11.27
N ALA A 5 3.27 -2.18 -11.25
CA ALA A 5 3.57 -0.76 -11.08
C ALA A 5 2.92 0.10 -12.19
N PHE A 6 2.90 -0.40 -13.43
CA PHE A 6 2.20 0.25 -14.54
C PHE A 6 0.68 0.26 -14.35
N LEU A 7 0.06 -0.80 -13.82
CA LEU A 7 -1.37 -0.80 -13.50
C LEU A 7 -1.72 0.22 -12.42
N VAL A 8 -0.92 0.34 -11.36
CA VAL A 8 -1.08 1.36 -10.31
C VAL A 8 -0.90 2.78 -10.88
N LEU A 9 0.08 2.96 -11.76
CA LEU A 9 0.29 4.24 -12.47
C LEU A 9 -0.84 4.55 -13.46
N ALA A 10 -1.37 3.56 -14.16
CA ALA A 10 -2.44 3.75 -15.12
C ALA A 10 -3.77 4.13 -14.45
N GLU A 11 -4.08 3.52 -13.30
CA GLU A 11 -5.24 3.87 -12.47
C GLU A 11 -5.15 5.33 -11.99
N THR A 12 -3.96 5.73 -11.54
CA THR A 12 -3.71 7.10 -11.05
C THR A 12 -3.63 8.16 -12.16
N VAL A 13 -3.21 7.80 -13.37
CA VAL A 13 -3.02 8.75 -14.49
C VAL A 13 -4.24 8.89 -15.40
N PHE A 14 -4.96 7.80 -15.67
CA PHE A 14 -5.99 7.78 -16.71
C PHE A 14 -7.43 7.69 -16.20
N ILE A 15 -7.67 7.22 -14.97
CA ILE A 15 -9.02 6.84 -14.50
C ILE A 15 -9.61 7.82 -13.46
N ARG A 16 -8.79 8.56 -12.69
CA ARG A 16 -9.30 9.47 -11.64
C ARG A 16 -9.70 10.85 -12.17
N LYS A 17 -10.89 11.31 -11.74
CA LYS A 17 -11.44 12.65 -12.02
C LYS A 17 -10.54 13.73 -11.40
N PRO A 18 -10.31 14.88 -12.07
CA PRO A 18 -9.54 15.98 -11.51
C PRO A 18 -10.20 16.49 -10.23
N PHE A 19 -9.44 16.51 -9.14
CA PHE A 19 -9.89 17.00 -7.85
C PHE A 19 -9.91 18.54 -7.87
N THR A 20 -11.04 19.14 -7.49
CA THR A 20 -11.20 20.60 -7.42
C THR A 20 -11.24 21.00 -5.94
N GLY A 21 -10.14 21.53 -5.40
CA GLY A 21 -10.02 21.91 -3.97
C GLY A 21 -8.56 21.96 -3.50
N GLU A 22 -8.32 22.04 -2.18
CA GLU A 22 -6.96 21.92 -1.63
C GLU A 22 -6.34 20.57 -1.98
N HIS A 23 -5.13 20.56 -2.55
CA HIS A 23 -4.47 19.35 -3.03
C HIS A 23 -3.62 18.64 -1.97
N LEU A 24 -3.58 19.17 -0.74
CA LEU A 24 -2.75 18.67 0.35
C LEU A 24 -3.58 18.63 1.64
N LYS A 25 -3.76 17.44 2.23
CA LYS A 25 -4.30 17.30 3.59
C LYS A 25 -3.41 16.38 4.42
N LEU A 26 -2.54 17.01 5.19
CA LEU A 26 -1.65 16.33 6.12
C LEU A 26 -2.27 16.13 7.51
N GLU A 27 -3.56 16.47 7.69
CA GLU A 27 -4.27 16.23 8.93
C GLU A 27 -4.41 14.71 9.17
N LEU A 28 -3.75 14.24 10.23
CA LEU A 28 -3.83 12.86 10.66
C LEU A 28 -5.26 12.50 11.13
N PHE A 29 -5.77 11.36 10.69
CA PHE A 29 -7.11 10.83 10.94
C PHE A 29 -8.27 11.62 10.34
N TRP A 30 -8.01 12.52 9.38
CA TRP A 30 -9.07 13.22 8.67
C TRP A 30 -9.93 12.25 7.83
N SER A 31 -9.31 11.24 7.20
CA SER A 31 -10.03 10.27 6.36
C SER A 31 -11.00 9.41 7.19
N TRP A 32 -10.71 9.23 8.48
CA TRP A 32 -11.59 8.58 9.45
C TRP A 32 -12.77 9.45 9.87
N ARG A 33 -12.54 10.76 10.06
CA ARG A 33 -13.63 11.72 10.33
C ARG A 33 -14.55 11.87 9.11
N ALA A 34 -14.01 11.75 7.90
CA ALA A 34 -14.73 11.79 6.63
C ALA A 34 -15.10 10.40 6.08
N TRP A 35 -15.24 9.39 6.95
CA TRP A 35 -15.41 7.97 6.58
C TRP A 35 -16.46 7.73 5.48
N GLY A 36 -17.62 8.38 5.55
CA GLY A 36 -18.70 8.20 4.58
C GLY A 36 -18.29 8.48 3.13
N LYS A 37 -17.33 9.38 2.91
CA LYS A 37 -16.79 9.73 1.58
C LYS A 37 -15.49 8.99 1.28
N GLN A 38 -14.63 8.77 2.29
CA GLN A 38 -13.27 8.27 2.08
C GLN A 38 -13.10 6.76 2.20
N ARG A 39 -14.07 6.03 2.76
CA ARG A 39 -13.99 4.57 2.95
C ARG A 39 -13.58 3.79 1.70
N GLY A 40 -14.05 4.20 0.51
CA GLY A 40 -13.71 3.53 -0.75
C GLY A 40 -12.24 3.68 -1.12
N GLN A 41 -11.68 4.87 -0.91
CA GLN A 41 -10.27 5.16 -1.17
C GLN A 41 -9.38 4.44 -0.17
N VAL A 42 -9.73 4.51 1.12
CA VAL A 42 -9.04 3.79 2.20
C VAL A 42 -8.96 2.28 1.92
N ILE A 43 -10.08 1.64 1.56
CA ILE A 43 -10.12 0.21 1.26
C ILE A 43 -9.30 -0.11 0.00
N ALA A 44 -9.39 0.72 -1.05
CA ALA A 44 -8.61 0.54 -2.27
C ALA A 44 -7.10 0.63 -2.00
N ASN A 45 -6.66 1.61 -1.22
CA ASN A 45 -5.27 1.82 -0.81
C ASN A 45 -4.71 0.60 -0.05
N VAL A 46 -5.46 0.10 0.94
CA VAL A 46 -5.09 -1.14 1.66
C VAL A 46 -4.99 -2.32 0.70
N ILE A 47 -6.01 -2.58 -0.13
CA ILE A 47 -6.05 -3.73 -1.04
C ILE A 47 -4.91 -3.67 -2.06
N MET A 48 -4.62 -2.49 -2.60
CA MET A 48 -3.53 -2.26 -3.55
C MET A 48 -2.17 -2.60 -2.96
N PHE A 49 -1.96 -2.33 -1.67
CA PHE A 49 -0.67 -2.60 -1.04
C PHE A 49 -0.47 -4.03 -0.53
N ILE A 50 -1.53 -4.85 -0.43
CA ILE A 50 -1.40 -6.27 -0.06
C ILE A 50 -0.45 -7.03 -1.01
N PRO A 51 -0.64 -7.04 -2.34
CA PRO A 51 0.28 -7.74 -3.24
C PRO A 51 1.70 -7.15 -3.22
N ILE A 52 1.86 -5.83 -3.03
CA ILE A 52 3.17 -5.19 -2.83
C ILE A 52 3.84 -5.76 -1.57
N GLY A 53 3.09 -5.85 -0.47
CA GLY A 53 3.54 -6.43 0.80
C GLY A 53 3.93 -7.90 0.66
N VAL A 54 3.16 -8.71 -0.07
CA VAL A 54 3.51 -10.12 -0.34
C VAL A 54 4.83 -10.20 -1.08
N LEU A 55 5.01 -9.41 -2.13
CA LEU A 55 6.23 -9.44 -2.92
C LEU A 55 7.43 -8.95 -2.10
N ALA A 56 7.30 -7.82 -1.42
CA ALA A 56 8.34 -7.27 -0.55
C ALA A 56 8.67 -8.21 0.63
N GLY A 57 7.66 -8.87 1.20
CA GLY A 57 7.82 -9.87 2.27
C GLY A 57 8.51 -11.14 1.81
N SER A 58 8.32 -11.53 0.56
CA SER A 58 9.04 -12.66 -0.04
C SER A 58 10.53 -12.37 -0.16
N LEU A 59 10.91 -11.18 -0.64
CA LEU A 59 12.31 -10.82 -0.85
C LEU A 59 13.01 -10.42 0.45
N TRP A 60 12.36 -9.57 1.26
CA TRP A 60 13.00 -8.89 2.40
C TRP A 60 12.29 -9.10 3.74
N ARG A 61 11.24 -9.93 3.80
CA ARG A 61 10.44 -10.17 5.01
C ARG A 61 9.93 -8.83 5.57
N TRP A 62 9.99 -8.64 6.89
CA TRP A 62 9.60 -7.39 7.55
C TRP A 62 10.43 -6.17 7.12
N LYS A 63 11.67 -6.35 6.62
CA LYS A 63 12.45 -5.22 6.06
C LYS A 63 11.81 -4.67 4.77
N GLY A 64 10.98 -5.46 4.10
CA GLY A 64 10.19 -5.03 2.94
C GLY A 64 9.16 -3.94 3.27
N LEU A 65 8.84 -3.70 4.54
CA LEU A 65 7.95 -2.63 4.95
C LEU A 65 8.54 -1.25 4.65
N TRP A 66 9.86 -1.06 4.77
CA TRP A 66 10.52 0.19 4.39
C TRP A 66 10.39 0.48 2.89
N PHE A 67 10.49 -0.56 2.07
CA PHE A 67 10.26 -0.44 0.63
C PHE A 67 8.81 -0.06 0.33
N ALA A 68 7.85 -0.69 0.99
CA ALA A 68 6.43 -0.35 0.83
C ALA A 68 6.10 1.07 1.32
N ALA A 69 6.66 1.51 2.44
CA ALA A 69 6.52 2.88 2.93
C ALA A 69 7.08 3.90 1.92
N GLY A 70 8.27 3.63 1.37
CA GLY A 70 8.86 4.47 0.32
C GLY A 70 7.98 4.53 -0.94
N MET A 71 7.48 3.38 -1.42
CA MET A 71 6.54 3.31 -2.54
C MET A 71 5.27 4.11 -2.26
N SER A 72 4.73 4.04 -1.04
CA SER A 72 3.54 4.79 -0.66
C SER A 72 3.77 6.30 -0.71
N VAL A 73 4.91 6.78 -0.20
CA VAL A 73 5.26 8.20 -0.25
C VAL A 73 5.44 8.67 -1.71
N VAL A 74 6.05 7.84 -2.56
CA VAL A 74 6.18 8.14 -4.00
C VAL A 74 4.81 8.26 -4.67
N ILE A 75 3.83 7.41 -4.32
CA ILE A 75 2.47 7.48 -4.85
C ILE A 75 1.80 8.80 -4.43
N GLU A 76 1.85 9.17 -3.15
CA GLU A 76 1.29 10.45 -2.66
C GLU A 76 1.94 11.66 -3.35
N ILE A 77 3.27 11.68 -3.46
CA ILE A 77 4.00 12.75 -4.16
C ILE A 77 3.59 12.80 -5.65
N SER A 78 3.44 11.65 -6.29
CA SER A 78 3.03 11.58 -7.70
C SER A 78 1.61 12.12 -7.90
N GLN A 79 0.70 11.86 -6.96
CA GLN A 79 -0.66 12.39 -6.97
C GLN A 79 -0.69 13.90 -6.76
N LEU A 80 0.17 14.42 -5.86
CA LEU A 80 0.34 15.86 -5.63
C LEU A 80 0.86 16.58 -6.89
N VAL A 81 1.95 16.07 -7.49
CA VAL A 81 2.57 16.67 -8.69
C VAL A 81 1.62 16.62 -9.90
N SER A 82 0.83 15.56 -10.02
CA SER A 82 -0.12 15.41 -11.12
C SER A 82 -1.37 16.29 -10.97
N GLY A 83 -1.58 16.92 -9.80
CA GLY A 83 -2.77 17.73 -9.50
C GLY A 83 -4.08 16.92 -9.52
N ARG A 84 -4.01 15.58 -9.52
CA ARG A 84 -5.15 14.68 -9.71
C ARG A 84 -5.70 14.10 -8.39
N GLY A 85 -5.02 14.31 -7.28
CA GLY A 85 -5.40 13.74 -5.98
C GLY A 85 -5.17 14.69 -4.82
N LEU A 86 -5.80 14.35 -3.70
CA LEU A 86 -5.50 14.90 -2.39
C LEU A 86 -4.29 14.11 -1.87
N CYS A 87 -3.16 14.76 -1.60
CA CYS A 87 -2.05 14.11 -0.90
C CYS A 87 -2.45 13.97 0.58
N GLU A 88 -2.72 12.73 1.00
CA GLU A 88 -3.26 12.38 2.32
C GLU A 88 -2.21 11.61 3.12
N LEU A 89 -1.81 12.15 4.28
CA LEU A 89 -0.89 11.42 5.17
C LEU A 89 -1.51 10.10 5.66
N ASP A 90 -2.82 10.08 5.84
CA ASP A 90 -3.60 8.91 6.21
C ASP A 90 -3.46 7.79 5.16
N ASP A 91 -3.42 8.12 3.87
CA ASP A 91 -3.29 7.14 2.79
C ASP A 91 -1.94 6.40 2.85
N VAL A 92 -0.87 7.08 3.30
CA VAL A 92 0.41 6.40 3.58
C VAL A 92 0.27 5.33 4.66
N ILE A 93 -0.53 5.61 5.68
CA ILE A 93 -0.77 4.68 6.79
C ILE A 93 -1.59 3.48 6.29
N HIS A 94 -2.63 3.72 5.49
CA HIS A 94 -3.47 2.66 4.92
C HIS A 94 -2.69 1.77 3.94
N ASN A 95 -1.84 2.37 3.12
CA ASN A 95 -0.92 1.63 2.24
C ASN A 95 0.08 0.78 3.05
N CYS A 96 0.67 1.34 4.12
CA CYS A 96 1.54 0.58 5.02
C CYS A 96 0.79 -0.56 5.73
N LEU A 97 -0.49 -0.38 6.06
CA LEU A 97 -1.35 -1.43 6.62
C LEU A 97 -1.54 -2.57 5.62
N GLY A 98 -1.87 -2.26 4.37
CA GLY A 98 -1.94 -3.26 3.28
C GLY A 98 -0.64 -4.04 3.12
N ALA A 99 0.50 -3.34 3.13
CA ALA A 99 1.81 -3.96 3.03
C ALA A 99 2.11 -4.90 4.21
N THR A 100 1.75 -4.47 5.42
CA THR A 100 1.91 -5.26 6.65
C THR A 100 1.13 -6.57 6.57
N ILE A 101 -0.12 -6.51 6.09
CA ILE A 101 -0.95 -7.71 5.86
C ILE A 101 -0.25 -8.65 4.86
N GLY A 102 0.20 -8.12 3.72
CA GLY A 102 0.89 -8.91 2.69
C GLY A 102 2.17 -9.58 3.19
N ILE A 103 3.01 -8.86 3.94
CA ILE A 103 4.23 -9.42 4.56
C ILE A 103 3.86 -10.49 5.59
N GLY A 104 2.83 -10.24 6.41
CA GLY A 104 2.31 -11.18 7.41
C GLY A 104 1.90 -12.51 6.79
N ILE A 105 1.18 -12.48 5.66
CA ILE A 105 0.80 -13.68 4.90
C ILE A 105 2.03 -14.51 4.53
N VAL A 106 3.09 -13.87 3.99
CA VAL A 106 4.31 -14.58 3.58
C VAL A 106 5.06 -15.16 4.78
N VAL A 107 5.18 -14.39 5.86
CA VAL A 107 5.86 -14.85 7.08
C VAL A 107 5.11 -16.03 7.69
N LEU A 108 3.78 -15.98 7.74
CA LEU A 108 2.94 -17.07 8.23
C LEU A 108 3.06 -18.31 7.34
N ALA A 109 2.94 -18.16 6.02
CA ALA A 109 3.09 -19.26 5.07
C ALA A 109 4.46 -19.96 5.20
N ARG A 110 5.54 -19.19 5.37
CA ARG A 110 6.89 -19.73 5.60
C ARG A 110 7.02 -20.48 6.93
N ARG A 111 6.36 -19.99 7.98
CA ARG A 111 6.33 -20.65 9.29
C ARG A 111 5.60 -21.99 9.18
N LEU A 112 4.41 -21.99 8.60
CA LEU A 112 3.61 -23.21 8.40
C LEU A 112 4.34 -24.24 7.55
N ASN A 113 4.99 -23.83 6.45
CA ASN A 113 5.76 -24.74 5.61
C ASN A 113 6.94 -25.39 6.35
N THR A 114 7.65 -24.61 7.18
CA THR A 114 8.74 -25.16 8.03
C THR A 114 8.20 -26.11 9.09
N SER A 115 7.02 -25.85 9.65
CA SER A 115 6.36 -26.72 10.64
C SER A 115 5.85 -28.04 10.05
N LEU A 116 5.40 -28.04 8.79
CA LEU A 116 4.92 -29.24 8.09
C LEU A 116 6.07 -30.12 7.56
N HIS A 117 7.20 -29.50 7.21
CA HIS A 117 8.41 -30.20 6.78
C HIS A 117 9.57 -29.90 7.74
N PRO A 118 9.55 -30.41 8.98
CA PRO A 118 10.68 -30.27 9.87
C PRO A 118 11.90 -30.89 9.20
N LYS A 119 12.98 -30.12 9.07
CA LYS A 119 14.25 -30.64 8.57
C LYS A 119 14.69 -31.74 9.55
N ASN A 120 14.62 -33.00 9.11
CA ASN A 120 15.28 -34.10 9.80
C ASN A 120 16.79 -33.85 9.67
N TYR A 121 17.36 -33.18 10.67
CA TYR A 121 18.80 -33.07 10.83
C TYR A 121 19.31 -34.46 11.20
N GLN A 122 19.96 -35.13 10.25
CA GLN A 122 20.97 -36.16 10.54
C GLN A 122 22.30 -35.47 10.81
#